data_AF-A0A7C7MLY6-F1
#
_entry.id   AF-A0A7C7MLY6-F1
#
_cell.length_a   1.000
_cell.length_b   1.000
_cell.length_c   1.000
_cell.angle_alpha   90.00
_cell.angle_beta   90.00
_cell.angle_gamma   90.00
#
_symmetry.space_group_name_H-M   'P 1'
#
loop_
_entity.id
_entity.type
_entity.pdbx_description
1 polymer ?
#
loop_
_entity_poly.entity_id
_entity_poly.type
_entity_poly.pdbx_seq_one_letter_code
_entity_poly.pdbx_strand_id
1 'polypeptide(L)'
;QGLEEFLESISLMTDTDNLSDGDDKITLITLHQSKGLEFPVVFIIGMEEGLLPHSRSMENESEMEEERRLCYVGMTRAKQILY
;
A
#
# COMPACT_ATOMS: atom_id res chain seq x y z
N GLN A 1 17.94 -29.16 -11.36
CA GLN A 1 18.28 -27.83 -10.84
C GLN A 1 17.20 -26.79 -11.13
N GLY A 2 16.51 -26.81 -12.28
CA GLY A 2 15.50 -25.76 -12.57
C GLY A 2 14.24 -25.71 -11.69
N LEU A 3 13.82 -26.79 -11.02
CA LEU A 3 12.62 -26.75 -10.16
C LEU A 3 12.88 -26.04 -8.82
N GLU A 4 14.07 -26.23 -8.25
CA GLU A 4 14.44 -25.63 -6.96
C GLU A 4 14.60 -24.11 -7.10
N GLU A 5 15.33 -23.65 -8.12
CA GLU A 5 15.41 -22.23 -8.48
C GLU A 5 14.04 -21.63 -8.82
N PHE A 6 13.17 -22.38 -9.50
CA PHE A 6 11.82 -21.91 -9.81
C PHE A 6 10.96 -21.73 -8.55
N LEU A 7 10.97 -22.70 -7.64
CA LEU A 7 10.24 -22.61 -6.37
C LEU A 7 10.78 -21.49 -5.48
N GLU A 8 12.10 -21.29 -5.45
CA GLU A 8 12.73 -20.20 -4.73
C GLU A 8 12.29 -18.84 -5.30
N SER A 9 12.29 -18.68 -6.63
CA SER A 9 11.86 -17.43 -7.28
C SER A 9 10.40 -17.08 -6.98
N ILE A 10 9.48 -18.05 -7.03
CA ILE A 10 8.06 -17.83 -6.72
C ILE A 10 7.87 -17.46 -5.25
N SER A 11 8.66 -18.05 -4.35
CA SER A 11 8.57 -17.75 -2.93
C SER A 11 8.99 -16.31 -2.58
N LEU A 12 9.81 -15.68 -3.44
CA LEU A 12 10.38 -14.35 -3.23
C LEU A 12 9.68 -13.25 -4.04
N MET A 13 8.84 -13.60 -5.01
CA MET A 13 8.11 -12.63 -5.82
C MET A 13 7.11 -11.84 -4.97
N THR A 14 7.08 -10.51 -5.14
CA THR A 14 6.11 -9.63 -4.51
C THR A 14 5.21 -8.95 -5.55
N ASP A 15 3.99 -8.60 -5.17
CA ASP A 15 3.04 -7.93 -6.08
C ASP A 15 3.58 -6.60 -6.63
N THR A 16 4.49 -5.95 -5.89
CA THR A 16 5.11 -4.68 -6.28
C THR A 16 6.05 -4.82 -7.47
N ASP A 17 6.64 -6.00 -7.69
CA ASP A 17 7.62 -6.24 -8.75
C ASP A 17 7.02 -6.15 -10.16
N ASN A 18 5.68 -6.15 -10.27
CA ASN A 18 4.94 -6.06 -11.54
C ASN A 18 4.46 -4.65 -11.88
N LEU A 19 4.79 -3.61 -11.09
CA LEU A 19 4.48 -2.22 -11.44
C LEU A 19 5.46 -1.72 -12.52
N SER A 20 5.14 -1.99 -13.79
CA SER A 20 5.89 -1.46 -14.93
C SER A 20 5.43 -0.05 -15.30
N ASP A 21 6.36 0.92 -15.36
CA ASP A 21 6.09 2.24 -15.94
C ASP A 21 5.84 2.10 -17.45
N GLY A 22 4.60 2.36 -17.91
CA GLY A 22 4.31 2.49 -19.34
C GLY A 22 3.00 1.89 -19.85
N ASP A 23 2.31 1.07 -19.04
CA ASP A 23 0.98 0.58 -19.40
C ASP A 23 -0.10 1.57 -18.92
N ASP A 24 -1.03 1.94 -19.79
CA ASP A 24 -2.18 2.82 -19.49
C ASP A 24 -3.18 2.07 -18.57
N LYS A 25 -2.83 1.98 -17.29
CA LYS A 25 -3.52 1.21 -16.25
C LYS A 25 -3.60 2.02 -14.97
N ILE A 26 -4.62 1.73 -14.16
CA ILE A 26 -4.74 2.25 -12.80
C ILE A 26 -4.11 1.23 -11.84
N THR A 27 -3.27 1.73 -10.93
CA THR A 27 -2.68 0.94 -9.86
C THR A 27 -3.63 0.88 -8.66
N LEU A 28 -4.11 -0.31 -8.33
CA LEU A 28 -4.88 -0.56 -7.11
C LEU A 28 -4.03 -1.39 -6.14
N ILE A 29 -3.69 -0.81 -4.99
CA ILE A 29 -2.83 -1.40 -3.97
C ILE A 29 -3.34 -1.05 -2.58
N THR A 30 -2.87 -1.78 -1.57
CA THR A 30 -3.11 -1.42 -0.18
C THR A 30 -2.25 -0.21 0.24
N LEU A 31 -2.68 0.51 1.28
CA LEU A 31 -1.86 1.61 1.86
C LEU A 31 -0.46 1.13 2.28
N HIS A 32 -0.34 -0.08 2.81
CA HIS A 32 0.94 -0.66 3.19
C HIS A 32 1.88 -0.87 1.99
N GLN A 33 1.35 -1.40 0.88
CA GLN A 33 2.12 -1.60 -0.35
C GLN A 33 2.52 -0.27 -1.02
N SER A 34 1.82 0.82 -0.73
CA SER A 34 2.14 2.14 -1.31
C SER A 34 3.46 2.74 -0.80
N LYS A 35 4.02 2.20 0.28
CA LYS A 35 5.24 2.73 0.92
C LYS A 35 6.41 2.74 -0.08
N GLY A 36 7.02 3.91 -0.26
CA GLY A 36 8.15 4.10 -1.17
C GLY A 36 7.77 4.40 -2.62
N LEU A 37 6.48 4.31 -2.97
CA LEU A 37 5.95 4.69 -4.29
C LEU A 37 5.42 6.13 -4.26
N GLU A 38 5.30 6.76 -5.43
CA GLU A 38 4.68 8.08 -5.56
C GLU A 38 3.96 8.21 -6.90
N PHE A 39 2.79 8.83 -6.89
CA PHE A 39 1.93 8.97 -8.07
C PHE A 39 1.49 10.42 -8.27
N PRO A 40 1.28 10.90 -9.51
CA PRO A 40 0.75 12.24 -9.76
C PRO A 40 -0.58 12.50 -9.03
N VAL A 41 -1.49 11.53 -9.09
CA VAL A 41 -2.82 11.59 -8.47
C VAL A 41 -3.04 10.32 -7.65
N VAL A 42 -3.56 10.46 -6.44
CA VAL A 42 -3.90 9.34 -5.54
C VAL A 42 -5.34 9.49 -5.07
N PHE A 43 -6.05 8.36 -4.98
CA PHE A 43 -7.36 8.24 -4.35
C PHE A 43 -7.21 7.37 -3.10
N ILE A 44 -7.53 7.89 -1.93
CA ILE A 44 -7.62 7.10 -0.69
C ILE A 44 -9.09 6.84 -0.40
N ILE A 45 -9.50 5.58 -0.55
CA ILE A 45 -10.86 5.14 -0.29
C ILE A 45 -10.97 4.49 1.09
N GLY A 46 -12.18 4.44 1.64
CA GLY A 46 -12.43 3.74 2.90
C GLY A 46 -11.94 4.49 4.15
N MET A 47 -11.95 5.82 4.11
CA MET A 47 -11.65 6.71 5.25
C MET A 47 -12.81 6.71 6.26
N GLU A 48 -13.08 5.55 6.87
CA GLU A 48 -14.19 5.31 7.78
C GLU A 48 -13.69 4.62 9.07
N GLU A 49 -14.31 4.94 10.22
CA GLU A 49 -14.01 4.27 11.49
C GLU A 49 -14.25 2.75 11.39
N GLY A 50 -13.30 1.96 11.87
CA GLY A 50 -13.33 0.51 11.78
C GLY A 50 -12.60 -0.05 10.56
N LEU A 51 -12.35 0.77 9.53
CA LEU A 51 -11.51 0.43 8.38
C LEU A 51 -10.16 1.16 8.42
N LEU A 52 -10.18 2.49 8.55
CA LEU A 52 -9.00 3.33 8.77
C LEU A 52 -9.38 4.52 9.67
N PRO A 53 -9.15 4.43 10.99
CA PRO A 53 -8.40 3.39 11.70
C PRO A 53 -9.11 2.03 11.73
N HIS A 54 -8.35 0.95 11.55
CA HIS A 54 -8.86 -0.42 11.63
C HIS A 54 -9.43 -0.71 13.02
N SER A 55 -10.58 -1.39 13.10
CA SER A 55 -11.30 -1.72 14.34
C SER A 55 -10.44 -2.20 15.52
N ARG A 56 -9.41 -3.03 15.25
CA ARG A 56 -8.49 -3.55 16.26
C ARG A 56 -7.64 -2.47 16.96
N SER A 57 -7.33 -1.39 16.27
CA SER A 57 -6.50 -0.30 16.78
C SER A 57 -7.26 0.68 17.69
N MET A 58 -8.60 0.63 17.70
CA MET A 58 -9.44 1.65 18.33
C MET A 58 -9.31 1.71 19.86
N GLU A 59 -8.97 0.58 20.50
CA GLU A 59 -8.86 0.48 21.96
C GLU A 59 -7.41 0.64 22.47
N ASN A 60 -6.43 0.78 21.56
CA ASN A 60 -5.02 0.88 21.89
C ASN A 60 -4.40 2.13 21.24
N GLU A 61 -3.99 3.09 22.07
CA GLU A 61 -3.42 4.36 21.61
C GLU A 61 -2.19 4.16 20.72
N SER A 62 -1.32 3.20 21.04
CA SER A 62 -0.12 2.92 20.25
C SER A 62 -0.43 2.39 18.85
N GLU A 63 -1.48 1.56 18.74
CA GLU A 63 -1.96 1.04 17.45
C GLU A 63 -2.69 2.12 16.65
N MET A 64 -3.46 2.99 17.31
CA MET A 64 -4.09 4.12 16.64
C MET A 64 -3.06 5.10 16.09
N GLU A 65 -1.95 5.32 16.80
CA GLU A 65 -0.83 6.08 16.26
C GLU A 65 -0.19 5.41 15.04
N GLU A 66 -0.16 4.07 14.95
CA GLU A 66 0.31 3.35 13.76
C GLU A 66 -0.65 3.54 12.58
N GLU A 67 -1.96 3.46 12.78
CA GLU A 67 -2.95 3.75 11.73
C GLU A 67 -2.85 5.20 11.24
N ARG A 68 -2.56 6.14 12.15
CA ARG A 68 -2.28 7.54 11.78
C ARG A 68 -1.03 7.65 10.91
N ARG A 69 0.04 6.91 11.24
CA ARG A 69 1.26 6.86 10.40
C ARG A 69 0.95 6.23 9.03
N LEU A 70 0.14 5.18 8.99
CA LEU A 70 -0.29 4.55 7.74
C LEU A 70 -1.05 5.52 6.84
N CYS A 71 -2.01 6.26 7.42
CA CYS A 71 -2.75 7.31 6.71
C CYS A 71 -1.80 8.41 6.20
N TYR A 72 -0.89 8.90 7.04
CA TYR A 72 0.12 9.88 6.64
C TYR A 72 1.00 9.41 5.48
N VAL A 73 1.46 8.15 5.51
CA VAL A 73 2.22 7.57 4.40
C VAL A 73 1.37 7.59 3.13
N GLY A 74 0.12 7.15 3.19
CA GLY A 74 -0.84 7.21 2.06
C GLY A 74 -0.98 8.61 1.46
N MET A 75 -1.21 9.62 2.30
CA MET A 75 -1.37 11.01 1.86
C MET A 75 -0.12 11.53 1.15
N THR A 76 1.07 11.17 1.65
CA THR A 76 2.35 11.60 1.06
C THR A 76 2.75 10.84 -0.20
N ARG A 77 1.94 9.88 -0.69
CA ARG A 77 2.19 9.24 -1.99
C ARG A 77 1.74 10.12 -3.16
N ALA A 78 0.87 11.10 -2.92
CA ALA A 78 0.37 12.01 -3.94
C ALA A 78 1.38 13.15 -4.23
N LYS A 79 1.76 13.33 -5.50
CA LYS A 79 2.63 14.43 -5.93
C LYS A 79 1.88 15.72 -6.25
N GLN A 80 0.64 15.62 -6.75
CA GLN A 80 -0.12 16.78 -7.22
C GLN A 80 -1.50 16.85 -6.58
N ILE A 81 -2.29 15.77 -6.66
CA ILE A 81 -3.67 15.76 -6.18
C ILE A 81 -3.94 14.51 -5.35
N LEU A 82 -4.60 14.71 -4.22
CA LEU A 82 -5.12 13.67 -3.35
C LEU A 82 -6.65 13.81 -3.29
N TYR A 83 -7.35 12.70 -3.50
CA TYR A 83 -8.80 12.57 -3.33
C TYR A 83 -9.13 11.59 -2.20
#